data_AF-A0A356I7J2-F1
#
_entry.id   AF-A0A356I7J2-F1
#
_cell.length_a   1.000
_cell.length_b   1.000
_cell.length_c   1.000
_cell.angle_alpha   90.00
_cell.angle_beta   90.00
_cell.angle_gamma   90.00
#
_symmetry.space_group_name_H-M   'P 1'
#
loop_
_entity.id
_entity.type
_entity.pdbx_description
1 polymer ?
#
loop_
_entity_poly.entity_id
_entity_poly.type
_entity_poly.pdbx_seq_one_letter_code
_entity_poly.pdbx_strand_id
1 'polypeptide(L)' 'TTKIGEDQIFYCNQRGLDTEEAVSLIVNGFCKEVFRELPMEFAVEAQKLLGISLEGSVG' A
#
# COMPACT_ATOMS: atom_id res chain seq x y z
N THR A 1 -11.32 -9.92 1.69
CA THR A 1 -9.86 -9.69 1.63
C THR A 1 -9.51 -9.36 0.20
N THR A 2 -9.43 -8.08 -0.16
CA THR A 2 -9.02 -7.68 -1.52
C THR A 2 -7.54 -8.03 -1.67
N LYS A 3 -7.23 -8.99 -2.55
CA LYS A 3 -5.85 -9.29 -2.92
C LYS A 3 -5.43 -8.35 -4.05
N ILE A 4 -4.18 -7.91 -4.05
CA ILE A 4 -3.61 -7.21 -5.20
C ILE A 4 -3.60 -8.21 -6.36
N GLY A 5 -4.23 -7.85 -7.48
CA GLY A 5 -4.24 -8.70 -8.67
C GLY A 5 -2.84 -8.76 -9.28
N GLU A 6 -2.37 -9.97 -9.59
CA GLU A 6 -1.06 -10.19 -10.23
C GLU A 6 -0.94 -9.43 -11.55
N ASP A 7 -2.05 -9.26 -12.28
CA ASP A 7 -2.11 -8.48 -13.52
C ASP A 7 -1.75 -6.99 -13.31
N GLN A 8 -2.11 -6.42 -12.16
CA GLN A 8 -1.80 -5.02 -11.85
C GLN A 8 -0.30 -4.83 -11.55
N ILE A 9 0.29 -5.78 -10.82
CA ILE A 9 1.73 -5.80 -10.56
C ILE A 9 2.48 -6.01 -11.87
N PHE A 10 2.06 -6.97 -12.70
CA PHE A 10 2.67 -7.24 -13.99
C PHE A 10 2.62 -6.02 -14.92
N TYR A 11 1.52 -5.27 -14.93
CA TYR A 11 1.39 -4.03 -15.71
C TYR A 11 2.31 -2.91 -15.23
N CYS A 12 2.54 -2.81 -13.92
CA CYS A 12 3.49 -1.86 -13.33
C CYS A 12 4.93 -2.27 -13.66
N ASN A 13 5.24 -3.56 -13.54
CA ASN A 13 6.55 -4.12 -13.87
C ASN A 13 6.90 -3.94 -15.36
N GLN A 14 5.92 -4.07 -16.26
CA GLN A 14 6.11 -3.76 -17.69
C GLN A 14 6.42 -2.27 -17.96
N ARG A 15 6.09 -1.37 -17.04
CA ARG A 15 6.46 0.06 -17.11
C ARG A 15 7.81 0.36 -16.47
N GLY A 16 8.52 -0.67 -15.99
CA GLY A 16 9.80 -0.52 -15.31
C GLY A 16 9.67 -0.11 -13.84
N LEU A 17 8.47 -0.20 -13.25
CA LEU A 17 8.30 -0.08 -11.80
C LEU A 17 8.73 -1.41 -11.17
N ASP A 18 9.46 -1.35 -10.07
CA ASP A 18 9.75 -2.58 -9.34
C ASP A 18 8.48 -3.08 -8.62
N THR A 19 8.46 -4.36 -8.30
CA THR A 19 7.31 -5.02 -7.69
C THR A 19 6.92 -4.34 -6.37
N GLU A 20 7.91 -3.89 -5.60
CA GLU A 20 7.72 -3.18 -4.34
C GLU A 20 7.12 -1.78 -4.55
N GLU A 21 7.58 -1.05 -5.57
CA GLU A 21 7.00 0.25 -5.96
C GLU A 21 5.58 0.10 -6.48
N ALA A 22 5.30 -0.94 -7.26
CA ALA A 22 3.96 -1.25 -7.77
C ALA A 22 2.99 -1.53 -6.61
N VAL A 23 3.40 -2.33 -5.63
CA VAL A 23 2.61 -2.62 -4.43
C VAL A 23 2.39 -1.35 -3.62
N SER A 24 3.44 -0.57 -3.38
CA SER A 24 3.35 0.71 -2.67
C SER A 24 2.38 1.67 -3.36
N LEU A 25 2.41 1.78 -4.69
CA LEU A 25 1.51 2.63 -5.46
C LEU A 25 0.05 2.21 -5.31
N ILE A 26 -0.23 0.91 -5.43
CA ILE A 26 -1.59 0.35 -5.34
C ILE A 26 -2.14 0.50 -3.92
N VAL A 27 -1.34 0.20 -2.90
CA VAL A 27 -1.72 0.33 -1.49
C VAL A 27 -1.94 1.80 -1.12
N ASN A 28 -1.05 2.71 -1.53
CA ASN A 28 -1.22 4.14 -1.28
C ASN A 28 -2.47 4.69 -1.94
N GLY A 29 -2.80 4.24 -3.17
CA GLY A 29 -4.04 4.63 -3.85
C GLY A 29 -5.29 4.18 -3.10
N PHE A 30 -5.29 2.94 -2.59
CA PHE A 30 -6.39 2.40 -1.78
C PHE A 30 -6.52 3.11 -0.42
N CYS A 31 -5.40 3.28 0.28
CA CYS A 31 -5.38 3.94 1.58
C CYS A 31 -5.67 5.44 1.48
N LYS A 32 -5.50 6.10 0.33
CA LYS A 32 -5.80 7.52 0.15
C LYS A 32 -7.26 7.86 0.37
N GLU A 33 -8.20 7.00 -0.05
CA GLU A 33 -9.63 7.21 0.23
C GLU A 33 -9.93 6.99 1.72
N VAL A 34 -9.33 5.95 2.31
CA VAL A 34 -9.42 5.67 3.75
C VAL A 34 -8.90 6.83 4.57
N PHE A 35 -7.71 7.37 4.25
CA PHE A 35 -7.11 8.53 4.92
C PHE A 35 -7.91 9.83 4.71
N ARG A 36 -8.71 9.93 3.65
CA ARG A 36 -9.56 11.11 3.42
C ARG A 36 -10.82 11.10 4.29
N GLU A 37 -11.31 9.93 4.65
CA GLU A 37 -12.40 9.76 5.61
C GLU A 37 -11.91 9.66 7.06
N LEU A 38 -10.64 9.32 7.25
CA LEU A 38 -10.03 9.22 8.57
C LEU A 38 -9.68 10.62 9.13
N PRO A 39 -10.11 10.95 10.35
CA PRO A 39 -9.70 12.19 11.00
C PRO A 39 -8.16 12.25 11.10
N MET A 40 -7.58 13.42 10.83
CA MET A 40 -6.13 13.66 10.82
C MET A 40 -5.41 13.20 12.10
N GLU A 41 -6.13 13.15 13.22
CA GLU A 41 -5.63 12.68 14.52
C GLU A 41 -5.29 11.17 14.54
N PHE A 42 -5.89 10.36 13.67
CA PHE A 42 -5.69 8.91 13.63
C PHE A 42 -4.88 8.43 12.40
N ALA A 43 -4.77 9.26 11.35
CA ALA A 43 -4.01 8.93 10.15
C ALA A 43 -2.51 8.73 10.43
N VAL A 44 -1.95 9.54 11.34
CA VAL A 44 -0.53 9.49 11.73
C VAL A 44 -0.21 8.21 12.49
N GLU A 45 -1.11 7.76 13.38
CA GLU A 45 -0.95 6.53 14.16
C GLU A 45 -1.05 5.29 13.25
N ALA A 46 -2.01 5.29 12.32
CA ALA A 46 -2.22 4.19 11.36
C ALA A 46 -1.05 4.02 10.39
N GLN A 47 -0.47 5.12 9.89
CA GLN A 47 0.71 5.06 9.02
C GLN A 47 1.92 4.46 9.74
N LYS A 48 2.08 4.75 11.04
CA LYS A 48 3.17 4.21 11.87
C LYS A 48 3.00 2.71 12.13
N LEU A 49 1.78 2.28 12.44
CA LEU A 49 1.45 0.87 12.63
C LEU A 49 1.63 0.04 11.35
N LEU A 50 1.24 0.59 10.19
CA LEU A 50 1.37 -0.09 8.90
C LEU A 50 2.84 -0.35 8.55
N GLY A 51 3.72 0.61 8.81
CA GLY A 51 5.17 0.45 8.61
C GLY A 51 5.77 -0.68 9.45
N ILE A 52 5.35 -0.80 10.71
CA ILE A 52 5.83 -1.85 11.63
C ILE A 52 5.32 -3.24 11.20
N SER A 53 4.07 -3.35 10.74
CA SER A 53 3.53 -4.62 10.23
C SER A 53 4.20 -5.08 8.94
N LEU A 54 4.63 -4.17 8.07
CA LEU A 54 5.34 -4.51 6.83
C LEU A 54 6.74 -5.06 7.12
N GLU A 55 7.45 -4.49 8.09
CA GLU A 55 8.80 -4.95 8.48
C GLU A 55 8.78 -6.34 9.14
N GLY A 56 7.68 -6.71 9.81
CA GLY A 56 7.51 -8.02 10.44
C GLY A 56 6.90 -9.12 9.58
N SER A 57 6.41 -8.81 8.37
CA SER A 57 5.70 -9.75 7.49
C SER A 57 6.45 -10.10 6.19
N VAL A 58 7.67 -9.58 6.03
CA VAL A 58 8.62 -10.05 5.01
C VAL A 58 9.57 -11.05 5.69
N GLY A 59 9.09 -12.28 5.83
CA GLY A 59 9.81 -13.45 6.32
C GLY A 59 9.23 -14.71 5.70
#